data_AF-R9KAA2-F1
#
_entry.id   AF-R9KAA2-F1
#
_cell.length_a   1.000
_cell.length_b   1.000
_cell.length_c   1.000
_cell.angle_alpha   90.00
_cell.angle_beta   90.00
_cell.angle_gamma   90.00
#
_symmetry.space_group_name_H-M   'P 1'
#
loop_
_entity.id
_entity.type
_entity.pdbx_description
1 polymer ?
#
loop_
_entity_poly.entity_id
_entity_poly.type
_entity_poly.pdbx_seq_one_letter_code
_entity_poly.pdbx_strand_id
1 'polypeptide(L)'
;MAIQHSWKYTRTVFDHEGFLKATRNLFQVVSQKPFQSKKNPEDKGTMLTLLITHDDMNYGVDKNGRKRENNILNTFDVTILNGKTELPFKKGDKVSLAGFIPEKSYVIGFDLILRFSDIRKAGN
;
A
#
# COMPACT_ATOMS: atom_id res chain seq x y z
N MET A 1 34.12 10.93 3.66
CA MET A 1 34.39 9.84 4.61
C MET A 1 33.05 9.25 5.02
N ALA A 2 32.80 7.95 4.82
CA ALA A 2 31.52 7.31 5.14
C ALA A 2 31.51 6.81 6.59
N ILE A 3 30.34 6.83 7.23
CA ILE A 3 30.14 6.29 8.59
C ILE A 3 30.30 4.76 8.55
N GLN A 4 31.10 4.20 9.46
CA GLN A 4 31.21 2.74 9.64
C GLN A 4 29.85 2.17 10.06
N HIS A 5 29.48 1.00 9.52
CA HIS A 5 28.19 0.35 9.76
C HIS A 5 26.95 1.20 9.41
N SER A 6 27.05 2.05 8.38
CA SER A 6 25.95 2.93 7.92
C SER A 6 24.60 2.22 7.75
N TRP A 7 24.59 0.94 7.37
CA TRP A 7 23.39 0.10 7.27
C TRP A 7 22.58 -0.01 8.57
N LYS A 8 23.19 0.19 9.75
CA LYS A 8 22.49 0.27 11.04
C LYS A 8 21.65 1.55 11.19
N TYR A 9 22.02 2.59 10.45
CA TYR A 9 21.40 3.92 10.53
C TYR A 9 20.55 4.23 9.28
N THR A 10 20.54 3.33 8.29
CA THR A 10 19.72 3.46 7.08
C THR A 10 18.36 2.79 7.28
N ARG A 11 17.29 3.49 6.88
CA ARG A 11 15.93 2.94 6.85
C ARG A 11 15.41 2.95 5.41
N THR A 12 14.89 1.81 4.96
CA THR A 12 14.09 1.74 3.74
C THR A 12 12.64 2.09 4.08
N VAL A 13 12.07 3.03 3.33
CA VAL A 13 10.67 3.46 3.49
C VAL A 13 9.94 3.32 2.16
N PHE A 14 8.63 3.13 2.23
CA PHE A 14 7.77 3.07 1.05
C PHE A 14 7.41 4.50 0.62
N ASP A 15 7.70 4.84 -0.64
CA ASP A 15 7.28 6.11 -1.24
C ASP A 15 5.78 6.07 -1.59
N HIS A 16 4.96 6.31 -0.57
CA HIS A 16 3.51 6.27 -0.73
C HIS A 16 2.98 7.40 -1.62
N GLU A 17 3.58 8.60 -1.59
CA GLU A 17 3.11 9.72 -2.40
C GLU A 17 3.34 9.44 -3.89
N GLY A 18 4.54 8.97 -4.24
CA GLY A 18 4.87 8.52 -5.59
C GLY A 18 3.94 7.39 -6.05
N PHE A 19 3.74 6.38 -5.19
CA PHE A 19 2.85 5.26 -5.49
C PHE A 19 1.39 5.68 -5.69
N LEU A 20 0.81 6.47 -4.78
CA LEU A 20 -0.56 6.95 -4.89
C LEU A 20 -0.74 7.86 -6.10
N LYS A 21 0.24 8.70 -6.43
CA LYS A 21 0.20 9.53 -7.63
C LYS A 21 0.23 8.68 -8.91
N ALA A 22 1.15 7.72 -9.01
CA ALA A 22 1.28 6.83 -10.16
C ALA A 22 0.02 6.00 -10.40
N THR A 23 -0.59 5.51 -9.33
CA THR A 23 -1.81 4.69 -9.38
C THR A 23 -3.10 5.50 -9.40
N ARG A 24 -2.99 6.83 -9.47
CA ARG A 24 -4.10 7.80 -9.36
C ARG A 24 -4.93 7.64 -8.09
N ASN A 25 -4.38 6.96 -7.07
CA ASN A 25 -5.05 6.56 -5.84
C ASN A 25 -6.42 5.92 -6.12
N LEU A 26 -6.52 5.12 -7.18
CA LEU A 26 -7.75 4.49 -7.64
C LEU A 26 -7.58 2.98 -7.71
N PHE A 27 -8.17 2.30 -6.72
CA PHE A 27 -8.05 0.87 -6.55
C PHE A 27 -9.42 0.21 -6.54
N GLN A 28 -9.46 -1.09 -6.82
CA GLN A 28 -10.67 -1.89 -6.73
C GLN A 28 -10.57 -2.91 -5.60
N VAL A 29 -11.59 -3.00 -4.76
CA VAL A 29 -11.61 -3.95 -3.65
C VAL A 29 -11.71 -5.39 -4.18
N VAL A 30 -10.80 -6.26 -3.73
CA VAL A 30 -10.81 -7.70 -4.04
C VAL A 30 -11.39 -8.50 -2.89
N SER A 31 -10.94 -8.20 -1.67
CA SER A 31 -11.41 -8.83 -0.43
C SER A 31 -11.15 -7.91 0.76
N GLN A 32 -11.82 -8.19 1.88
CA GLN A 32 -11.53 -7.58 3.17
C GLN A 32 -11.64 -8.62 4.29
N LYS A 33 -10.89 -8.42 5.37
CA LYS A 33 -10.99 -9.22 6.60
C LYS A 33 -10.69 -8.36 7.84
N PRO A 34 -11.26 -8.68 9.01
CA PRO A 34 -10.89 -8.03 10.26
C PRO A 34 -9.39 -8.12 10.54
N PHE A 35 -8.83 -7.04 11.06
CA PHE A 35 -7.44 -6.99 11.50
C PHE A 35 -7.35 -6.52 12.96
N GLN A 36 -6.54 -7.22 13.74
CA GLN A 36 -6.08 -6.77 15.04
C GLN A 36 -4.61 -7.17 15.21
N SER A 37 -3.78 -6.20 15.58
CA SER A 37 -2.35 -6.45 15.79
C SER A 37 -2.14 -7.30 17.04
N LYS A 38 -1.26 -8.30 16.94
CA LYS A 38 -0.84 -9.13 18.08
C LYS A 38 0.08 -8.38 19.04
N LYS A 39 0.81 -7.37 18.55
CA LYS A 39 1.79 -6.61 19.35
C LYS A 39 1.16 -5.41 20.04
N ASN A 40 0.21 -4.75 19.36
CA ASN A 40 -0.48 -3.56 19.85
C ASN A 40 -2.00 -3.77 19.69
N PRO A 41 -2.71 -4.28 20.70
CA PRO A 41 -4.14 -4.59 20.57
C PRO A 41 -5.04 -3.42 20.14
N GLU A 42 -4.60 -2.19 20.40
CA GLU A 42 -5.24 -0.93 19.96
C GLU A 42 -5.15 -0.71 18.44
N ASP A 43 -4.16 -1.32 17.77
CA ASP A 43 -4.05 -1.31 16.32
C ASP A 43 -5.05 -2.30 15.72
N LYS A 44 -6.31 -1.86 15.67
CA LYS A 44 -7.46 -2.60 15.16
C LYS A 44 -8.04 -1.92 13.93
N GLY A 45 -8.57 -2.72 13.00
CA GLY A 45 -9.10 -2.21 11.75
C GLY A 45 -9.53 -3.30 10.78
N THR A 46 -9.41 -2.99 9.49
CA THR A 46 -9.73 -3.90 8.40
C THR A 46 -8.53 -4.00 7.47
N MET A 47 -8.14 -5.23 7.13
CA MET A 47 -7.17 -5.51 6.07
C MET A 47 -7.92 -5.69 4.75
N LEU A 48 -7.48 -5.02 3.70
CA LEU A 48 -8.05 -5.15 2.35
C LEU A 48 -6.98 -5.64 1.40
N THR A 49 -7.38 -6.51 0.48
CA THR A 49 -6.65 -6.77 -0.76
C THR A 49 -7.24 -5.88 -1.83
N LEU A 50 -6.40 -5.07 -2.47
CA LEU A 50 -6.78 -4.09 -3.47
C LEU A 50 -6.11 -4.41 -4.81
N LEU A 51 -6.85 -4.21 -5.90
CA LEU A 51 -6.37 -4.33 -7.28
C LEU A 51 -5.96 -2.97 -7.80
N ILE A 52 -4.77 -2.90 -8.41
CA ILE A 52 -4.28 -1.70 -9.10
C ILE A 52 -4.97 -1.61 -10.47
N THR A 53 -5.72 -0.53 -10.68
CA THR A 53 -6.50 -0.31 -11.91
C THR A 53 -5.82 0.63 -12.90
N HIS A 54 -4.90 1.48 -12.41
CA HIS A 54 -4.12 2.43 -13.19
C HIS A 54 -2.69 2.43 -12.66
N ASP A 55 -1.71 2.61 -13.54
CA ASP A 55 -0.31 2.82 -13.17
C ASP A 55 0.37 3.62 -14.29
N ASP A 56 0.55 4.92 -14.04
CA ASP A 56 1.18 5.87 -14.97
C ASP A 56 2.70 5.92 -14.82
N MET A 57 3.30 5.11 -13.93
CA MET A 57 4.73 5.15 -13.68
C MET A 57 5.53 4.60 -14.87
N ASN A 58 6.64 5.26 -15.19
CA ASN A 58 7.60 4.75 -16.17
C ASN A 58 8.70 3.94 -15.46
N TYR A 59 8.59 2.62 -15.52
CA TYR A 59 9.59 1.69 -14.98
C TYR A 59 10.82 1.49 -15.89
N GLY A 60 10.86 2.18 -17.03
CA GLY A 60 11.98 2.11 -17.98
C GLY A 60 12.02 0.80 -18.76
N VAL A 61 13.22 0.47 -19.25
CA VAL A 61 13.50 -0.74 -20.01
C VAL A 61 14.39 -1.70 -19.21
N ASP A 62 14.27 -2.99 -19.48
CA ASP A 62 15.16 -4.01 -18.93
C ASP A 62 16.50 -4.05 -19.68
N LYS A 63 17.39 -4.93 -19.23
CA LYS A 63 18.71 -5.16 -19.86
C LYS A 63 18.65 -5.69 -21.30
N ASN A 64 17.49 -6.17 -21.74
CA ASN A 64 17.25 -6.71 -23.08
C ASN A 64 16.51 -5.70 -23.98
N GLY A 65 16.33 -4.46 -23.53
CA GLY A 65 15.62 -3.41 -24.27
C GLY A 65 14.09 -3.54 -24.25
N ARG A 66 13.54 -4.45 -23.44
CA ARG A 66 12.08 -4.63 -23.31
C ARG A 66 11.53 -3.64 -22.28
N LYS A 67 10.38 -3.04 -22.57
CA LYS A 67 9.67 -2.19 -21.59
C LYS A 67 9.30 -3.03 -20.37
N ARG A 68 9.57 -2.52 -19.17
CA ARG A 68 9.17 -3.21 -17.93
C ARG A 68 7.65 -3.19 -17.78
N GLU A 69 7.11 -4.27 -17.23
CA GLU A 69 5.69 -4.37 -16.90
C GLU A 69 5.31 -3.32 -15.85
N ASN A 70 4.07 -2.84 -15.92
CA ASN A 70 3.49 -1.99 -14.89
C ASN A 70 2.74 -2.85 -13.87
N ASN A 71 2.13 -2.22 -12.88
CA ASN A 71 1.41 -2.94 -11.82
C ASN A 71 -0.10 -3.08 -12.07
N ILE A 72 -0.60 -2.73 -13.26
CA ILE A 72 -2.04 -2.90 -13.54
C ILE A 72 -2.39 -4.39 -13.46
N LEU A 73 -3.53 -4.71 -12.84
CA LEU A 73 -3.99 -6.06 -12.52
C LEU A 73 -3.23 -6.76 -11.38
N ASN A 74 -2.16 -6.16 -10.82
CA ASN A 74 -1.55 -6.68 -9.60
C ASN A 74 -2.37 -6.31 -8.38
N THR A 75 -2.32 -7.17 -7.36
CA THR A 75 -2.95 -6.91 -6.06
C THR A 75 -1.94 -6.59 -4.99
N PHE A 76 -2.34 -5.78 -4.02
CA PHE A 76 -1.55 -5.49 -2.83
C PHE A 76 -2.45 -5.41 -1.60
N ASP A 77 -1.86 -5.67 -0.45
CA ASP A 77 -2.56 -5.63 0.82
C ASP A 77 -2.30 -4.32 1.56
N VAL A 78 -3.37 -3.75 2.11
CA VAL A 78 -3.31 -2.60 3.01
C VAL A 78 -4.11 -2.90 4.26
N THR A 79 -3.87 -2.15 5.32
CA THR A 79 -4.75 -2.15 6.48
C THR A 79 -5.15 -0.75 6.86
N ILE A 80 -6.45 -0.59 7.07
CA ILE A 80 -7.05 0.65 7.54
C ILE A 80 -7.18 0.56 9.05
N LEU A 81 -6.38 1.32 9.79
CA LEU A 81 -6.35 1.35 11.26
C LEU A 81 -7.29 2.44 11.78
N ASN A 82 -8.60 2.19 11.66
CA ASN A 82 -9.66 3.09 12.12
C ASN A 82 -10.59 2.47 13.18
N GLY A 83 -10.18 1.33 13.78
CA GLY A 83 -10.96 0.61 14.78
C GLY A 83 -12.14 -0.22 14.25
N LYS A 84 -12.53 -0.04 12.98
CA LYS A 84 -13.64 -0.79 12.36
C LYS A 84 -13.13 -2.12 11.84
N THR A 85 -13.78 -3.22 12.21
CA THR A 85 -13.42 -4.57 11.74
C THR A 85 -13.95 -4.88 10.35
N GLU A 86 -14.94 -4.12 9.90
CA GLU A 86 -15.56 -4.22 8.59
C GLU A 86 -15.80 -2.82 8.04
N LEU A 87 -15.58 -2.67 6.73
CA LEU A 87 -15.83 -1.43 6.00
C LEU A 87 -17.00 -1.62 5.04
N PRO A 88 -17.76 -0.57 4.71
CA PRO A 88 -18.94 -0.65 3.85
C PRO A 88 -18.58 -0.76 2.35
N PHE A 89 -17.52 -1.49 1.99
CA PHE A 89 -17.08 -1.71 0.61
C PHE A 89 -17.16 -3.18 0.24
N LYS A 90 -17.70 -3.48 -0.93
CA LYS A 90 -17.82 -4.84 -1.47
C LYS A 90 -16.75 -5.08 -2.53
N LYS A 91 -16.51 -6.35 -2.84
CA LYS A 91 -15.67 -6.74 -3.97
C LYS A 91 -16.17 -6.05 -5.24
N GLY A 92 -15.27 -5.39 -5.95
CA GLY A 92 -15.59 -4.59 -7.14
C GLY A 92 -15.74 -3.09 -6.89
N ASP A 93 -15.92 -2.65 -5.64
CA ASP A 93 -16.02 -1.22 -5.34
C ASP A 93 -14.68 -0.52 -5.58
N LYS A 94 -14.76 0.69 -6.14
CA LYS A 94 -13.61 1.56 -6.35
C LYS A 94 -13.36 2.41 -5.10
N VAL A 95 -12.10 2.47 -4.68
CA VAL A 95 -11.68 3.12 -3.44
C VAL A 95 -10.38 3.90 -3.61
N SER A 96 -10.19 4.88 -2.72
CA SER A 96 -8.98 5.67 -2.56
C SER A 96 -8.49 5.60 -1.11
N LEU A 97 -7.18 5.53 -0.93
CA LEU A 97 -6.51 5.46 0.38
C LEU A 97 -6.17 6.86 0.88
N ALA A 98 -6.24 7.08 2.20
CA ALA A 98 -5.90 8.35 2.82
C ALA A 98 -5.23 8.16 4.19
N GLY A 99 -4.41 9.14 4.58
CA GLY A 99 -3.73 9.14 5.87
C GLY A 99 -2.78 7.96 6.03
N PHE A 100 -1.80 7.84 5.14
CA PHE A 100 -0.70 6.88 5.29
C PHE A 100 -0.05 7.06 6.66
N ILE A 101 0.32 5.95 7.32
CA ILE A 101 0.90 5.94 8.67
C ILE A 101 2.36 5.43 8.56
N PRO A 102 3.36 6.32 8.37
CA PRO A 102 4.75 5.92 8.15
C PRO A 102 5.35 5.13 9.32
N GLU A 103 4.94 5.41 10.55
CA GLU A 103 5.47 4.81 11.77
C GLU A 103 4.98 3.37 11.95
N LYS A 104 3.87 3.00 11.30
CA LYS A 104 3.28 1.65 11.34
C LYS A 104 3.39 0.93 10.00
N SER A 105 4.04 1.54 9.01
CA SER A 105 4.29 0.96 7.70
C SER A 105 5.75 0.57 7.53
N TYR A 106 5.97 -0.59 6.92
CA TYR A 106 7.29 -1.23 6.88
C TYR A 106 7.57 -1.83 5.52
N VAL A 107 8.84 -1.74 5.11
CA VAL A 107 9.42 -2.48 4.00
C VAL A 107 10.40 -3.47 4.61
N ILE A 108 10.10 -4.77 4.50
CA ILE A 108 10.93 -5.84 5.06
C ILE A 108 11.29 -6.80 3.92
N GLY A 109 12.50 -6.66 3.37
CA GLY A 109 12.86 -7.36 2.14
C GLY A 109 11.95 -6.92 0.99
N PHE A 110 11.15 -7.86 0.47
CA PHE A 110 10.15 -7.61 -0.58
C PHE A 110 8.73 -7.47 -0.03
N ASP A 111 8.53 -7.67 1.28
CA ASP A 111 7.22 -7.58 1.91
C ASP A 111 6.89 -6.13 2.26
N LEU A 112 5.68 -5.71 1.89
CA LEU A 112 5.13 -4.39 2.20
C LEU A 112 4.03 -4.53 3.24
N ILE A 113 4.23 -3.88 4.38
CA ILE A 113 3.19 -3.71 5.39
C ILE A 113 2.74 -2.26 5.32
N LEU A 114 1.61 -2.01 4.67
CA LEU A 114 1.10 -0.66 4.43
C LEU A 114 -0.11 -0.37 5.30
N ARG A 115 -0.04 0.71 6.09
CA ARG A 115 -1.10 1.12 7.01
C ARG A 115 -1.58 2.52 6.67
N PHE A 116 -2.90 2.68 6.68
CA PHE A 116 -3.61 3.93 6.43
C PHE A 116 -4.63 4.16 7.54
N SER A 117 -4.97 5.42 7.83
CA SER A 117 -5.99 5.75 8.81
C SER A 117 -7.39 5.81 8.19
N ASP A 118 -7.51 5.98 6.87
CA ASP A 118 -8.80 6.16 6.21
C ASP A 118 -8.83 5.59 4.78
N ILE A 119 -10.04 5.34 4.31
CA ILE A 119 -10.35 4.84 2.96
C ILE A 119 -11.71 5.36 2.53
N ARG A 120 -11.84 5.78 1.27
CA ARG A 120 -13.05 6.42 0.75
C ARG A 120 -13.46 5.79 -0.57
N LYS A 121 -14.75 5.90 -0.90
CA LYS A 121 -15.24 5.55 -2.23
C LYS A 121 -14.58 6.46 -3.26
N ALA A 122 -14.20 5.89 -4.41
CA ALA A 122 -13.56 6.60 -5.50
C ALA A 122 -14.33 6.42 -6.80
N GLY A 123 -14.25 7.42 -7.68
CA GLY A 123 -15.01 7.46 -8.94
C GLY A 123 -16.48 7.80 -8.72
N ASN A 124 -16.78 9.10 -8.73
CA ASN A 124 -18.09 9.59 -9.14
C ASN A 124 -18.15 9.64 -10.67
#